data_AF-A0A9P8KZW0-F1
#
_entry.id   AF-A0A9P8KZW0-F1
#
_cell.length_a   1.000
_cell.length_b   1.000
_cell.length_c   1.000
_cell.angle_alpha   90.00
_cell.angle_beta   90.00
_cell.angle_gamma   90.00
#
_symmetry.space_group_name_H-M   'P 1'
#
loop_
_entity.id
_entity.type
_entity.pdbx_description
1 polymer ?
#
loop_
_entity_poly.entity_id
_entity_poly.type
_entity_poly.pdbx_seq_one_letter_code
_entity_poly.pdbx_strand_id
1 'polypeptide(L)'
;PAATAVADLGHFLTTKSWFTDKSDPFGRAPSAITYDNETGKQVVQDSRVWIAGLGDEGGSGAWLALGMKEFGQPNPLEVAQYDDFIDNVLWGNLQFQDGPNKYGVRKAVFFYDPPLVPGFVYDPNRNWTSWTSWNKQATNDVGRGYNYPHVVSAYWAMYRVARNNPGVARHPWSWYLDQAYATTEFLTSQTERGRDRVGYWRLGLMDGDVFVNLLDDLRREGWKEKADLIQARMQLRADRWKTEAYPFGSEMAWDSTGQEEVYAWCKRFGYEDKAQVSLNSILAYMPTIPHWGYNGNARRYWDFIYGGKLSRIERQIHHYGSGLNAIPLLTEYREHPDDLYLLRVGYGGTMGALSNIHEDGFASVAFHSFPNTLKWDGYGGGDYGPNFFGHAQNTATYLVETKDFGWQAFGGDVSRTGSWIKVEPKDSFRKRVYIAPAGAYLTLDAGMFESVAYDVKTKAIRATLATKGSGPTNARLRIETTAKGMAAYAPFGPRKLVNTSFTVGLEGALTLDAGAYTVPLSDSGYTQIELMPQK
;
A
#
# COMPACT_ATOMS: atom_id res chain seq x y z
N PRO A 1 12.49 -0.24 -15.61
CA PRO A 1 12.02 1.13 -15.30
C PRO A 1 11.17 1.21 -14.03
N ALA A 2 10.05 0.49 -13.92
CA ALA A 2 9.17 0.57 -12.73
C ALA A 2 9.88 0.20 -11.41
N ALA A 3 10.60 -0.92 -11.38
CA ALA A 3 11.38 -1.34 -10.21
C ALA A 3 12.51 -0.36 -9.86
N THR A 4 13.06 0.35 -10.85
CA THR A 4 14.09 1.38 -10.65
C THR A 4 13.50 2.63 -10.02
N ALA A 5 12.38 3.13 -10.54
CA ALA A 5 11.69 4.29 -9.96
C ALA A 5 11.33 4.07 -8.48
N VAL A 6 10.91 2.85 -8.11
CA VAL A 6 10.64 2.52 -6.70
C VAL A 6 11.92 2.44 -5.85
N ALA A 7 13.03 1.96 -6.42
CA ALA A 7 14.32 1.97 -5.72
C ALA A 7 14.81 3.40 -5.49
N ASP A 8 14.69 4.25 -6.52
CA ASP A 8 15.05 5.67 -6.45
C ASP A 8 14.19 6.41 -5.43
N LEU A 9 12.88 6.11 -5.37
CA LEU A 9 11.97 6.61 -4.33
C LEU A 9 12.48 6.28 -2.92
N GLY A 10 12.82 5.02 -2.66
CA GLY A 10 13.36 4.60 -1.37
C GLY A 10 14.66 5.32 -1.02
N HIS A 11 15.57 5.41 -2.00
CA HIS A 11 16.82 6.15 -1.84
C HIS A 11 16.60 7.64 -1.53
N PHE A 12 15.68 8.31 -2.24
CA PHE A 12 15.37 9.72 -2.00
C PHE A 12 14.77 9.93 -0.61
N LEU A 13 13.84 9.08 -0.20
CA LEU A 13 13.18 9.16 1.12
C LEU A 13 14.16 8.95 2.27
N THR A 14 15.18 8.11 2.08
CA THR A 14 16.21 7.76 3.08
C THR A 14 17.48 8.60 2.98
N THR A 15 17.54 9.59 2.07
CA THR A 15 18.68 10.49 1.94
C THR A 15 18.28 11.97 1.92
N LYS A 16 17.47 12.39 0.96
CA LYS A 16 17.06 13.79 0.77
C LYS A 16 15.93 14.19 1.73
N SER A 17 14.95 13.30 1.90
CA SER A 17 13.82 13.53 2.81
C SER A 17 14.11 13.10 4.25
N TRP A 18 15.23 12.43 4.50
CA TRP A 18 15.58 11.89 5.82
C TRP A 18 16.07 12.97 6.79
N PHE A 19 15.24 13.34 7.75
CA PHE A 19 15.49 14.37 8.76
C PHE A 19 16.25 13.79 9.93
N THR A 20 17.37 14.41 10.30
CA THR A 20 18.30 13.89 11.32
C THR A 20 18.60 14.88 12.45
N ASP A 21 18.01 16.07 12.43
CA ASP A 21 18.27 17.10 13.44
C ASP A 21 17.63 16.75 14.78
N LYS A 22 18.45 16.25 15.71
CA LYS A 22 18.04 15.88 17.08
C LYS A 22 17.81 17.09 17.98
N SER A 23 18.18 18.30 17.56
CA SER A 23 17.88 19.54 18.29
C SER A 23 16.46 20.05 18.06
N ASP A 24 15.75 19.46 17.08
CA ASP A 24 14.36 19.73 16.80
C ASP A 24 13.48 19.50 18.05
N PRO A 25 12.85 20.54 18.62
CA PRO A 25 12.14 20.43 19.90
C PRO A 25 10.86 19.59 19.81
N PHE A 26 10.43 19.25 18.60
CA PHE A 26 9.28 18.40 18.33
C PHE A 26 9.65 16.90 18.29
N GLY A 27 10.95 16.55 18.27
CA GLY A 27 11.41 15.17 18.28
C GLY A 27 11.11 14.41 16.98
N ARG A 28 11.22 15.09 15.83
CA ARG A 28 10.92 14.49 14.52
C ARG A 28 12.06 13.65 13.95
N ALA A 29 13.27 13.68 14.54
CA ALA A 29 14.41 12.93 14.04
C ALA A 29 14.58 11.56 14.75
N PRO A 30 14.92 10.48 14.03
CA PRO A 30 15.06 10.39 12.58
C PRO A 30 13.72 10.06 11.87
N SER A 31 13.43 10.69 10.73
CA SER A 31 12.22 10.38 9.95
C SER A 31 12.32 10.82 8.49
N ALA A 32 11.51 10.23 7.60
CA ALA A 32 11.25 10.79 6.29
C ALA A 32 10.17 11.88 6.42
N ILE A 33 10.51 13.14 6.14
CA ILE A 33 9.60 14.29 6.21
C ILE A 33 9.25 14.79 4.80
N THR A 34 8.22 15.64 4.70
CA THR A 34 7.89 16.35 3.47
C THR A 34 9.11 17.09 2.91
N TYR A 35 9.27 17.02 1.59
CA TYR A 35 10.34 17.70 0.86
C TYR A 35 9.76 18.66 -0.18
N ASP A 36 10.36 19.84 -0.28
CA ASP A 36 10.06 20.84 -1.30
C ASP A 36 11.11 20.77 -2.40
N ASN A 37 10.74 20.13 -3.51
CA ASN A 37 11.63 19.91 -4.64
C ASN A 37 12.02 21.21 -5.37
N GLU A 38 11.14 22.21 -5.38
CA GLU A 38 11.43 23.48 -6.05
C GLU A 38 12.48 24.29 -5.28
N THR A 39 12.60 24.08 -3.96
CA THR A 39 13.63 24.75 -3.15
C THR A 39 14.79 23.83 -2.77
N GLY A 40 14.70 22.53 -3.08
CA GLY A 40 15.70 21.52 -2.73
C GLY A 40 15.88 21.37 -1.22
N LYS A 41 14.79 21.48 -0.44
CA LYS A 41 14.84 21.48 1.02
C LYS A 41 13.73 20.68 1.66
N GLN A 42 14.05 20.08 2.79
CA GLN A 42 13.09 19.54 3.73
C GLN A 42 12.12 20.63 4.24
N VAL A 43 10.83 20.32 4.31
CA VAL A 43 9.79 21.20 4.84
C VAL A 43 9.71 21.03 6.36
N VAL A 44 10.54 21.78 7.08
CA VAL A 44 10.62 21.73 8.55
C VAL A 44 9.58 22.62 9.26
N GLN A 45 8.90 23.50 8.51
CA GLN A 45 7.81 24.36 9.00
C GLN A 45 6.76 24.58 7.89
N ASP A 46 5.48 24.50 8.24
CA ASP A 46 4.33 24.95 7.43
C ASP A 46 3.22 25.38 8.40
N SER A 47 2.45 26.42 8.05
CA SER A 47 1.29 26.85 8.83
C SER A 47 0.15 25.83 8.84
N ARG A 48 0.17 24.88 7.89
CA ARG A 48 -0.57 23.62 7.92
C ARG A 48 0.30 22.60 8.65
N VAL A 49 0.22 22.61 9.97
CA VAL A 49 1.27 22.00 10.82
C VAL A 49 1.48 20.51 10.56
N TRP A 50 0.47 19.82 10.02
CA TRP A 50 0.57 18.43 9.61
C TRP A 50 1.62 18.19 8.53
N ILE A 51 1.79 19.08 7.54
CA ILE A 51 2.78 18.92 6.44
C ILE A 51 4.21 18.76 6.98
N ALA A 52 4.57 19.53 8.00
CA ALA A 52 5.86 19.44 8.68
C ALA A 52 5.83 18.48 9.88
N GLY A 53 4.68 17.87 10.16
CA GLY A 53 4.35 17.25 11.43
C GLY A 53 4.25 15.73 11.41
N LEU A 54 4.60 15.06 10.32
CA LEU A 54 4.62 13.59 10.22
C LEU A 54 3.26 12.90 10.43
N GLY A 55 2.17 13.65 10.58
CA GLY A 55 0.83 13.12 10.83
C GLY A 55 -0.16 13.77 9.86
N ASP A 56 -1.40 13.29 9.87
CA ASP A 56 -2.38 13.56 8.80
C ASP A 56 -1.88 13.03 7.44
N GLU A 57 -2.71 12.91 6.40
CA GLU A 57 -2.22 12.39 5.12
C GLU A 57 -1.12 13.30 4.52
N GLY A 58 -1.29 14.61 4.66
CA GLY A 58 -0.35 15.60 4.13
C GLY A 58 1.04 15.58 4.78
N GLY A 59 1.17 15.01 5.99
CA GLY A 59 2.46 14.82 6.68
C GLY A 59 2.94 13.37 6.73
N SER A 60 2.02 12.41 6.63
CA SER A 60 2.32 10.97 6.76
C SER A 60 2.97 10.38 5.52
N GLY A 61 2.75 11.02 4.37
CA GLY A 61 2.98 10.37 3.10
C GLY A 61 4.40 9.94 2.80
N ALA A 62 5.41 10.69 3.23
CA ALA A 62 6.81 10.37 2.98
C ALA A 62 7.20 9.03 3.65
N TRP A 63 6.90 8.88 4.94
CA TRP A 63 7.23 7.66 5.67
C TRP A 63 6.25 6.52 5.38
N LEU A 64 5.02 6.80 4.97
CA LEU A 64 4.10 5.78 4.49
C LEU A 64 4.59 5.19 3.16
N ALA A 65 4.97 6.04 2.20
CA ALA A 65 5.55 5.61 0.93
C ALA A 65 6.81 4.76 1.16
N LEU A 66 7.69 5.17 2.09
CA LEU A 66 8.88 4.41 2.45
C LEU A 66 8.52 3.02 3.00
N GLY A 67 7.59 2.92 3.96
CA GLY A 67 7.15 1.63 4.51
C GLY A 67 6.57 0.70 3.43
N MET A 68 5.72 1.25 2.56
CA MET A 68 5.12 0.48 1.46
C MET A 68 6.12 0.12 0.35
N LYS A 69 7.17 0.92 0.17
CA LYS A 69 8.30 0.60 -0.69
C LYS A 69 9.08 -0.58 -0.10
N GLU A 70 9.38 -0.57 1.19
CA GLU A 70 10.10 -1.67 1.85
C GLU A 70 9.29 -2.97 1.87
N PHE A 71 7.96 -2.89 2.00
CA PHE A 71 7.07 -4.05 1.83
C PHE A 71 7.28 -4.74 0.47
N GLY A 72 7.36 -3.96 -0.61
CA GLY A 72 7.50 -4.47 -1.96
C GLY A 72 8.92 -4.83 -2.37
N GLN A 73 9.87 -3.95 -2.07
CA GLN A 73 11.27 -4.00 -2.48
C GLN A 73 12.18 -3.66 -1.28
N PRO A 74 12.34 -4.59 -0.33
CA PRO A 74 13.10 -4.34 0.88
C PRO A 74 14.59 -4.12 0.59
N ASN A 75 15.17 -3.10 1.20
CA ASN A 75 16.60 -2.82 1.24
C ASN A 75 17.06 -2.80 2.71
N PRO A 76 18.00 -3.66 3.13
CA PRO A 76 18.40 -3.75 4.55
C PRO A 76 18.85 -2.42 5.19
N LEU A 77 19.48 -1.51 4.44
CA LEU A 77 19.89 -0.21 4.96
C LEU A 77 18.70 0.75 5.15
N GLU A 78 17.72 0.67 4.27
CA GLU A 78 16.51 1.49 4.34
C GLU A 78 15.56 0.95 5.41
N VAL A 79 15.43 -0.37 5.52
CA VAL A 79 14.70 -1.04 6.62
C VAL A 79 15.28 -0.65 7.98
N ALA A 80 16.61 -0.66 8.15
CA ALA A 80 17.24 -0.27 9.40
C ALA A 80 16.93 1.19 9.78
N GLN A 81 16.90 2.10 8.79
CA GLN A 81 16.49 3.49 9.01
C GLN A 81 14.99 3.58 9.34
N TYR A 82 14.14 2.82 8.67
CA TYR A 82 12.71 2.79 8.96
C TYR A 82 12.43 2.27 10.38
N ASP A 83 13.21 1.29 10.87
CA ASP A 83 13.18 0.87 12.27
C ASP A 83 13.61 1.96 13.25
N ASP A 84 14.62 2.77 12.89
CA ASP A 84 14.98 3.95 13.68
C ASP A 84 13.83 4.96 13.75
N PHE A 85 13.13 5.18 12.66
CA PHE A 85 11.92 6.01 12.67
C PHE A 85 10.83 5.40 13.56
N ILE A 86 10.57 4.10 13.44
CA ILE A 86 9.55 3.42 14.25
C ILE A 86 9.86 3.57 15.74
N ASP A 87 11.09 3.29 16.16
CA ASP A 87 11.46 3.22 17.57
C ASP A 87 11.58 4.58 18.26
N ASN A 88 11.98 5.61 17.51
CA ASN A 88 12.31 6.91 18.09
C ASN A 88 11.26 7.99 17.81
N VAL A 89 10.41 7.81 16.79
CA VAL A 89 9.47 8.85 16.33
C VAL A 89 8.04 8.31 16.21
N LEU A 90 7.81 7.18 15.54
CA LEU A 90 6.45 6.65 15.44
C LEU A 90 5.93 6.22 16.82
N TRP A 91 6.64 5.30 17.47
CA TRP A 91 6.29 4.78 18.78
C TRP A 91 6.84 5.69 19.88
N GLY A 92 5.95 6.34 20.62
CA GLY A 92 6.29 7.23 21.74
C GLY A 92 6.18 8.72 21.43
N ASN A 93 6.30 9.13 20.16
CA ASN A 93 6.03 10.51 19.72
C ASN A 93 4.73 10.59 18.92
N LEU A 94 4.71 10.24 17.63
CA LEU A 94 3.50 10.32 16.79
C LEU A 94 2.36 9.42 17.30
N GLN A 95 2.69 8.26 17.87
CA GLN A 95 1.79 7.37 18.58
C GLN A 95 2.14 7.34 20.06
N PHE A 96 1.15 7.35 20.94
CA PHE A 96 1.39 7.22 22.38
C PHE A 96 1.85 5.81 22.74
N GLN A 97 3.00 5.68 23.43
CA GLN A 97 3.51 4.40 23.91
C GLN A 97 3.06 4.04 25.34
N ASP A 98 2.58 5.03 26.11
CA ASP A 98 2.24 4.91 27.52
C ASP A 98 0.94 5.66 27.87
N GLY A 99 0.43 5.39 29.07
CA GLY A 99 -0.70 6.10 29.65
C GLY A 99 -2.06 5.68 29.08
N PRO A 100 -3.13 6.45 29.39
CA PRO A 100 -4.49 6.05 29.03
C PRO A 100 -4.73 6.02 27.52
N ASN A 101 -3.92 6.73 26.74
CA ASN A 101 -4.00 6.81 25.28
C ASN A 101 -2.99 5.91 24.57
N LYS A 102 -2.32 4.96 25.25
CA LYS A 102 -1.39 4.02 24.59
C LYS A 102 -2.02 3.43 23.32
N TYR A 103 -1.27 3.41 22.22
CA TYR A 103 -1.66 3.09 20.83
C TYR A 103 -2.50 4.15 20.09
N GLY A 104 -2.93 5.20 20.77
CA GLY A 104 -3.58 6.35 20.13
C GLY A 104 -2.60 7.11 19.24
N VAL A 105 -3.06 7.49 18.05
CA VAL A 105 -2.26 8.20 17.04
C VAL A 105 -2.57 9.69 17.11
N ARG A 106 -1.55 10.52 17.31
CA ARG A 106 -1.67 11.99 17.30
C ARG A 106 -2.00 12.50 15.91
N LYS A 107 -2.59 13.69 15.81
CA LYS A 107 -2.78 14.36 14.51
C LYS A 107 -1.49 14.82 13.86
N ALA A 108 -0.54 15.31 14.66
CA ALA A 108 0.76 15.76 14.18
C ALA A 108 1.77 15.83 15.33
N VAL A 109 3.05 15.86 14.99
CA VAL A 109 4.17 16.07 15.91
C VAL A 109 4.58 17.55 15.95
N PHE A 110 4.58 18.24 14.81
CA PHE A 110 4.83 19.69 14.72
C PHE A 110 3.60 20.49 15.10
N PHE A 111 3.77 21.57 15.87
CA PHE A 111 2.69 22.45 16.33
C PHE A 111 3.14 23.91 16.43
N TYR A 112 2.18 24.83 16.46
CA TYR A 112 2.41 26.26 16.75
C TYR A 112 2.00 26.59 18.19
N ASP A 113 3.00 26.69 19.07
CA ASP A 113 2.81 27.06 20.48
C ASP A 113 4.10 27.69 21.05
N PRO A 114 4.41 28.95 20.71
CA PRO A 114 5.69 29.59 21.06
C PRO A 114 6.08 29.51 22.55
N PRO A 115 5.16 29.66 23.53
CA PRO A 115 5.49 29.50 24.94
C PRO A 115 6.05 28.12 25.32
N LEU A 116 5.70 27.06 24.59
CA LEU A 116 6.17 25.70 24.89
C LEU A 116 7.51 25.35 24.24
N VAL A 117 7.95 26.15 23.26
CA VAL A 117 9.22 25.97 22.53
C VAL A 117 9.95 27.30 22.37
N PRO A 118 10.31 28.00 23.46
CA PRO A 118 10.79 29.39 23.41
C PRO A 118 12.10 29.61 22.63
N GLY A 119 12.88 28.56 22.39
CA GLY A 119 14.10 28.61 21.57
C GLY A 119 13.88 28.35 20.07
N PHE A 120 12.67 27.96 19.66
CA PHE A 120 12.33 27.68 18.27
C PHE A 120 11.82 28.93 17.55
N VAL A 121 12.45 29.27 16.43
CA VAL A 121 12.05 30.43 15.62
C VAL A 121 11.08 29.99 14.53
N TYR A 122 9.80 30.29 14.73
CA TYR A 122 8.78 30.15 13.69
C TYR A 122 9.01 31.20 12.59
N ASP A 123 8.90 30.80 11.31
CA ASP A 123 9.08 31.72 10.18
C ASP A 123 7.99 32.81 10.20
N PRO A 124 8.35 34.09 10.37
CA PRO A 124 7.38 35.19 10.45
C PRO A 124 6.61 35.43 9.14
N ASN A 125 7.07 34.89 8.01
CA ASN A 125 6.38 35.04 6.72
C ASN A 125 5.21 34.06 6.55
N ARG A 126 5.03 33.09 7.47
CA ARG A 126 3.92 32.15 7.47
C ARG A 126 2.75 32.68 8.29
N ASN A 127 1.52 32.37 7.87
CA ASN A 127 0.32 32.75 8.60
C ASN A 127 0.04 31.75 9.73
N TRP A 128 0.54 32.04 10.94
CA TRP A 128 0.33 31.21 12.13
C TRP A 128 -1.00 31.45 12.87
N THR A 129 -1.88 32.27 12.30
CA THR A 129 -3.19 32.61 12.90
C THR A 129 -4.36 31.87 12.27
N SER A 130 -4.09 31.05 11.24
CA SER A 130 -5.11 30.25 10.57
C SER A 130 -5.55 29.07 11.43
N TRP A 131 -6.72 28.50 11.10
CA TRP A 131 -7.23 27.28 11.74
C TRP A 131 -6.32 26.05 11.54
N THR A 132 -5.38 26.11 10.59
CA THR A 132 -4.43 25.02 10.28
C THR A 132 -3.20 25.03 11.19
N SER A 133 -2.99 26.13 11.94
CA SER A 133 -1.87 26.32 12.87
C SER A 133 -2.20 25.73 14.24
N TRP A 134 -2.31 24.40 14.33
CA TRP A 134 -2.70 23.73 15.57
C TRP A 134 -1.65 23.88 16.67
N ASN A 135 -2.11 24.13 17.90
CA ASN A 135 -1.28 24.11 19.11
C ASN A 135 -1.01 22.67 19.59
N LYS A 136 -0.17 22.50 20.61
CA LYS A 136 0.22 21.17 21.11
C LYS A 136 -0.96 20.32 21.59
N GLN A 137 -1.97 20.94 22.20
CA GLN A 137 -3.17 20.22 22.62
C GLN A 137 -3.92 19.65 21.42
N ALA A 138 -4.14 20.48 20.39
CA ALA A 138 -4.82 20.08 19.19
C ALA A 138 -4.03 19.03 18.42
N THR A 139 -2.70 19.11 18.32
CA THR A 139 -1.91 18.08 17.62
C THR A 139 -1.87 16.75 18.36
N ASN A 140 -1.95 16.77 19.70
CA ASN A 140 -2.02 15.56 20.54
C ASN A 140 -3.37 14.85 20.53
N ASP A 141 -4.39 15.42 19.89
CA ASP A 141 -5.69 14.80 19.76
C ASP A 141 -5.57 13.47 19.00
N VAL A 142 -6.26 12.43 19.50
CA VAL A 142 -6.27 11.06 18.94
C VAL A 142 -7.53 10.76 18.14
N GLY A 143 -8.41 11.75 17.99
CA GLY A 143 -9.78 11.64 17.52
C GLY A 143 -9.96 11.55 16.02
N ARG A 144 -8.90 11.59 15.20
CA ARG A 144 -9.01 11.47 13.74
C ARG A 144 -8.70 10.05 13.27
N GLY A 145 -9.76 9.29 12.95
CA GLY A 145 -9.64 7.90 12.48
C GLY A 145 -8.76 7.72 11.23
N TYR A 146 -8.73 8.70 10.33
CA TYR A 146 -7.93 8.67 9.09
C TYR A 146 -6.42 8.55 9.32
N ASN A 147 -5.90 8.87 10.52
CA ASN A 147 -4.47 8.77 10.80
C ASN A 147 -4.02 7.34 11.13
N TYR A 148 -4.95 6.47 11.55
CA TYR A 148 -4.63 5.13 12.04
C TYR A 148 -4.21 4.16 10.91
N PRO A 149 -4.89 4.11 9.74
CA PRO A 149 -4.49 3.25 8.64
C PRO A 149 -3.03 3.44 8.20
N HIS A 150 -2.51 4.68 8.20
CA HIS A 150 -1.12 4.94 7.84
C HIS A 150 -0.14 4.26 8.82
N VAL A 151 -0.40 4.38 10.13
CA VAL A 151 0.41 3.75 11.18
C VAL A 151 0.28 2.23 11.15
N VAL A 152 -0.93 1.71 10.93
CA VAL A 152 -1.15 0.27 10.76
C VAL A 152 -0.43 -0.25 9.52
N SER A 153 -0.40 0.51 8.43
CA SER A 153 0.34 0.18 7.21
C SER A 153 1.85 0.14 7.44
N ALA A 154 2.40 1.08 8.21
CA ALA A 154 3.82 1.06 8.58
C ALA A 154 4.20 -0.22 9.35
N TYR A 155 3.42 -0.55 10.39
CA TYR A 155 3.65 -1.77 11.17
C TYR A 155 3.39 -3.05 10.36
N TRP A 156 2.31 -3.10 9.58
CA TRP A 156 1.99 -4.26 8.76
C TRP A 156 3.07 -4.50 7.68
N ALA A 157 3.54 -3.44 7.02
CA ALA A 157 4.65 -3.54 6.06
C ALA A 157 5.89 -4.15 6.71
N MET A 158 6.27 -3.66 7.90
CA MET A 158 7.43 -4.19 8.63
C MET A 158 7.23 -5.61 9.17
N TYR A 159 6.02 -5.98 9.57
CA TYR A 159 5.68 -7.38 9.85
C TYR A 159 5.97 -8.26 8.63
N ARG A 160 5.50 -7.87 7.44
CA ARG A 160 5.72 -8.62 6.20
C ARG A 160 7.20 -8.69 5.83
N VAL A 161 7.95 -7.61 6.02
CA VAL A 161 9.41 -7.59 5.79
C VAL A 161 10.10 -8.55 6.75
N ALA A 162 9.89 -8.40 8.06
CA ALA A 162 10.52 -9.21 9.11
C ALA A 162 10.17 -10.70 9.00
N ARG A 163 8.91 -11.02 8.70
CA ARG A 163 8.41 -12.41 8.60
C ARG A 163 9.03 -13.18 7.43
N ASN A 164 9.34 -12.47 6.34
CA ASN A 164 9.76 -13.06 5.07
C ASN A 164 11.25 -12.85 4.78
N ASN A 165 11.95 -12.02 5.55
CA ASN A 165 13.38 -11.75 5.42
C ASN A 165 14.04 -11.76 6.83
N PRO A 166 14.33 -12.95 7.39
CA PRO A 166 14.88 -13.05 8.73
C PRO A 166 16.19 -12.26 8.91
N GLY A 167 16.27 -11.45 9.96
CA GLY A 167 17.44 -10.65 10.29
C GLY A 167 17.54 -9.29 9.57
N VAL A 168 16.57 -8.94 8.71
CA VAL A 168 16.55 -7.64 8.03
C VAL A 168 15.95 -6.54 8.90
N ALA A 169 14.87 -6.85 9.63
CA ALA A 169 14.24 -5.92 10.58
C ALA A 169 14.78 -6.12 12.01
N ARG A 170 14.71 -5.07 12.82
CA ARG A 170 15.21 -5.03 14.21
C ARG A 170 14.36 -5.85 15.16
N HIS A 171 13.04 -5.69 15.11
CA HIS A 171 12.13 -6.43 15.99
C HIS A 171 11.71 -7.77 15.37
N PRO A 172 11.31 -8.76 16.17
CA PRO A 172 10.68 -9.95 15.63
C PRO A 172 9.38 -9.58 14.90
N TRP A 173 9.04 -10.32 13.85
CA TRP A 173 7.84 -10.07 13.03
C TRP A 173 6.55 -9.97 13.86
N SER A 174 6.46 -10.74 14.95
CA SER A 174 5.30 -10.76 15.84
C SER A 174 5.11 -9.43 16.56
N TRP A 175 6.18 -8.71 16.88
CA TRP A 175 6.07 -7.40 17.50
C TRP A 175 5.39 -6.39 16.57
N TYR A 176 5.80 -6.32 15.30
CA TYR A 176 5.17 -5.42 14.34
C TYR A 176 3.70 -5.81 14.08
N LEU A 177 3.39 -7.11 13.98
CA LEU A 177 2.02 -7.56 13.82
C LEU A 177 1.14 -7.19 15.03
N ASP A 178 1.71 -7.28 16.23
CA ASP A 178 1.03 -6.87 17.46
C ASP A 178 0.79 -5.37 17.51
N GLN A 179 1.75 -4.55 17.08
CA GLN A 179 1.58 -3.11 16.98
C GLN A 179 0.48 -2.72 16.00
N ALA A 180 0.45 -3.35 14.81
CA ALA A 180 -0.63 -3.15 13.84
C ALA A 180 -2.01 -3.52 14.42
N TYR A 181 -2.09 -4.67 15.11
CA TYR A 181 -3.28 -5.10 15.83
C TYR A 181 -3.72 -4.12 16.92
N ALA A 182 -2.83 -3.77 17.85
CA ALA A 182 -3.15 -2.94 19.01
C ALA A 182 -3.55 -1.51 18.60
N THR A 183 -2.95 -0.99 17.53
CA THR A 183 -3.34 0.29 16.92
C THR A 183 -4.77 0.22 16.36
N THR A 184 -5.13 -0.88 15.68
CA THR A 184 -6.49 -1.11 15.17
C THR A 184 -7.50 -1.34 16.29
N GLU A 185 -7.10 -2.05 17.35
CA GLU A 185 -7.91 -2.22 18.55
C GLU A 185 -8.21 -0.87 19.20
N PHE A 186 -7.21 0.00 19.36
CA PHE A 186 -7.41 1.34 19.91
C PHE A 186 -8.35 2.18 19.03
N LEU A 187 -8.15 2.19 17.72
CA LEU A 187 -9.01 2.88 16.74
C LEU A 187 -10.50 2.55 16.96
N THR A 188 -10.80 1.29 17.23
CA THR A 188 -12.18 0.78 17.35
C THR A 188 -12.69 0.70 18.80
N SER A 189 -11.90 1.18 19.75
CA SER A 189 -12.19 1.07 21.17
C SER A 189 -13.12 2.17 21.70
N GLN A 190 -13.67 1.90 22.88
CA GLN A 190 -14.57 2.81 23.58
C GLN A 190 -13.99 3.18 24.96
N THR A 191 -14.34 4.36 25.43
CA THR A 191 -14.12 4.79 26.82
C THR A 191 -14.97 3.95 27.78
N GLU A 192 -14.64 3.99 29.07
CA GLU A 192 -15.43 3.32 30.14
C GLU A 192 -16.92 3.72 30.15
N ARG A 193 -17.25 4.90 29.61
CA ARG A 193 -18.63 5.40 29.47
C ARG A 193 -19.31 4.96 28.16
N GLY A 194 -18.73 4.03 27.42
CA GLY A 194 -19.27 3.51 26.16
C GLY A 194 -19.20 4.47 24.97
N ARG A 195 -18.47 5.59 25.08
CA ARG A 195 -18.24 6.53 23.96
C ARG A 195 -17.03 6.09 23.16
N ASP A 196 -17.12 6.14 21.84
CA ASP A 196 -15.99 5.88 20.94
C ASP A 196 -14.80 6.80 21.29
N ARG A 197 -13.59 6.23 21.32
CA ARG A 197 -12.37 6.99 21.66
C ARG A 197 -11.84 7.80 20.49
N VAL A 198 -12.05 7.30 19.29
CA VAL A 198 -11.58 7.89 18.04
C VAL A 198 -12.79 8.28 17.21
N GLY A 199 -12.78 9.47 16.62
CA GLY A 199 -13.82 9.91 15.69
C GLY A 199 -13.64 9.30 14.30
N TYR A 200 -14.68 9.35 13.48
CA TYR A 200 -14.70 8.90 12.08
C TYR A 200 -14.37 7.45 11.80
N TRP A 201 -13.97 6.63 12.79
CA TRP A 201 -13.59 5.23 12.57
C TRP A 201 -14.70 4.36 11.98
N ARG A 202 -15.96 4.82 12.01
CA ARG A 202 -17.12 4.15 11.40
C ARG A 202 -17.39 4.54 9.94
N LEU A 203 -16.65 5.52 9.41
CA LEU A 203 -16.64 5.88 7.98
C LEU A 203 -15.63 5.00 7.24
N GLY A 204 -15.64 5.01 5.90
CA GLY A 204 -14.54 4.45 5.12
C GLY A 204 -13.27 5.29 5.33
N LEU A 205 -12.15 4.64 5.61
CA LEU A 205 -10.86 5.26 5.86
C LEU A 205 -9.92 5.01 4.68
N MET A 206 -9.13 6.02 4.35
CA MET A 206 -8.05 5.92 3.37
C MET A 206 -6.99 4.92 3.83
N ASP A 207 -6.50 4.10 2.90
CA ASP A 207 -5.61 2.96 3.16
C ASP A 207 -6.28 1.85 4.00
N GLY A 208 -7.60 1.89 4.17
CA GLY A 208 -8.33 0.99 5.06
C GLY A 208 -8.29 -0.48 4.65
N ASP A 209 -7.93 -0.79 3.41
CA ASP A 209 -7.60 -2.16 2.97
C ASP A 209 -6.49 -2.81 3.81
N VAL A 210 -5.64 -2.03 4.50
CA VAL A 210 -4.65 -2.57 5.43
C VAL A 210 -5.31 -3.38 6.55
N PHE A 211 -6.52 -3.03 7.00
CA PHE A 211 -7.21 -3.78 8.05
C PHE A 211 -7.68 -5.15 7.55
N VAL A 212 -8.00 -5.26 6.26
CA VAL A 212 -8.34 -6.54 5.62
C VAL A 212 -7.09 -7.43 5.57
N ASN A 213 -5.97 -6.87 5.13
CA ASN A 213 -4.67 -7.55 5.09
C ASN A 213 -4.22 -7.99 6.49
N LEU A 214 -4.38 -7.13 7.48
CA LEU A 214 -4.07 -7.42 8.88
C LEU A 214 -4.93 -8.58 9.40
N LEU A 215 -6.25 -8.55 9.18
CA LEU A 215 -7.14 -9.64 9.58
C LEU A 215 -6.69 -10.98 8.99
N ASP A 216 -6.39 -11.00 7.69
CA ASP A 216 -5.97 -12.22 7.00
C ASP A 216 -4.64 -12.75 7.54
N ASP A 217 -3.69 -11.86 7.83
CA ASP A 217 -2.40 -12.25 8.39
C ASP A 217 -2.50 -12.67 9.87
N LEU A 218 -3.36 -12.04 10.67
CA LEU A 218 -3.67 -12.53 12.03
C LEU A 218 -4.23 -13.96 12.01
N ARG A 219 -5.12 -14.27 11.05
CA ARG A 219 -5.64 -15.64 10.87
C ARG A 219 -4.55 -16.61 10.44
N ARG A 220 -3.71 -16.21 9.48
CA ARG A 220 -2.62 -17.05 8.93
C ARG A 220 -1.56 -17.37 9.98
N GLU A 221 -1.25 -16.43 10.86
CA GLU A 221 -0.30 -16.63 11.98
C GLU A 221 -0.96 -17.27 13.21
N GLY A 222 -2.23 -17.66 13.13
CA GLY A 222 -2.95 -18.39 14.18
C GLY A 222 -3.39 -17.53 15.37
N TRP A 223 -3.37 -16.20 15.26
CA TRP A 223 -3.75 -15.25 16.32
C TRP A 223 -5.27 -15.08 16.38
N LYS A 224 -5.96 -16.19 16.69
CA LYS A 224 -7.41 -16.34 16.53
C LYS A 224 -8.22 -15.29 17.30
N GLU A 225 -7.93 -15.08 18.58
CA GLU A 225 -8.69 -14.14 19.42
C GLU A 225 -8.59 -12.70 18.92
N LYS A 226 -7.36 -12.28 18.56
CA LYS A 226 -7.10 -10.97 17.95
C LYS A 226 -7.83 -10.81 16.62
N ALA A 227 -7.77 -11.83 15.77
CA ALA A 227 -8.49 -11.84 14.50
C ALA A 227 -10.02 -11.79 14.69
N ASP A 228 -10.57 -12.53 15.66
CA ASP A 228 -11.99 -12.53 15.99
C ASP A 228 -12.45 -11.13 16.44
N LEU A 229 -11.65 -10.44 17.26
CA LEU A 229 -11.94 -9.07 17.68
C LEU A 229 -11.98 -8.12 16.48
N ILE A 230 -10.93 -8.09 15.66
CA ILE A 230 -10.87 -7.18 14.50
C ILE A 230 -12.01 -7.46 13.54
N GLN A 231 -12.27 -8.73 13.22
CA GLN A 231 -13.40 -9.11 12.37
C GLN A 231 -14.73 -8.60 12.92
N ALA A 232 -15.00 -8.78 14.21
CA ALA A 232 -16.22 -8.29 14.84
C ALA A 232 -16.34 -6.75 14.75
N ARG A 233 -15.24 -6.03 14.97
CA ARG A 233 -15.23 -4.56 14.88
C ARG A 233 -15.44 -4.05 13.45
N MET A 234 -14.87 -4.73 12.46
CA MET A 234 -15.04 -4.37 11.05
C MET A 234 -16.44 -4.74 10.54
N GLN A 235 -17.02 -5.86 11.03
CA GLN A 235 -18.42 -6.20 10.76
C GLN A 235 -19.37 -5.10 11.23
N LEU A 236 -19.14 -4.48 12.41
CA LEU A 236 -19.96 -3.36 12.89
C LEU A 236 -19.97 -2.18 11.92
N ARG A 237 -18.86 -1.92 11.22
CA ARG A 237 -18.76 -0.86 10.20
C ARG A 237 -19.53 -1.27 8.95
N ALA A 238 -19.32 -2.48 8.46
CA ALA A 238 -20.03 -3.01 7.30
C ALA A 238 -21.55 -3.09 7.51
N ASP A 239 -22.01 -3.47 8.70
CA ASP A 239 -23.43 -3.52 9.05
C ASP A 239 -24.09 -2.14 9.00
N ARG A 240 -23.36 -1.09 9.43
CA ARG A 240 -23.80 0.29 9.28
C ARG A 240 -23.88 0.66 7.80
N TRP A 241 -22.83 0.41 7.03
CA TRP A 241 -22.76 0.72 5.59
C TRP A 241 -23.87 0.03 4.77
N LYS A 242 -24.25 -1.19 5.14
CA LYS A 242 -25.39 -1.90 4.55
C LYS A 242 -26.71 -1.10 4.61
N THR A 243 -26.88 -0.27 5.65
CA THR A 243 -28.09 0.54 5.81
C THR A 243 -28.07 1.86 5.03
N GLU A 244 -26.90 2.25 4.51
CA GLU A 244 -26.72 3.51 3.78
C GLU A 244 -26.97 3.33 2.28
N ALA A 245 -27.56 4.33 1.63
CA ALA A 245 -27.71 4.31 0.17
C ALA A 245 -26.34 4.39 -0.53
N TYR A 246 -25.44 5.20 0.03
CA TYR A 246 -24.09 5.45 -0.49
C TYR A 246 -23.08 5.43 0.68
N PRO A 247 -22.47 4.27 0.99
CA PRO A 247 -21.71 4.06 2.23
C PRO A 247 -20.28 4.63 2.26
N PHE A 248 -19.95 5.55 1.36
CA PHE A 248 -18.58 6.01 1.11
C PHE A 248 -18.36 7.51 1.37
N GLY A 249 -19.18 8.11 2.24
CA GLY A 249 -18.95 9.48 2.72
C GLY A 249 -17.73 9.59 3.65
N SER A 250 -17.16 10.80 3.75
CA SER A 250 -16.04 11.13 4.64
C SER A 250 -16.40 12.25 5.64
N GLU A 251 -15.41 12.80 6.32
CA GLU A 251 -15.52 14.04 7.10
C GLU A 251 -15.88 15.28 6.27
N MET A 252 -15.70 15.24 4.94
CA MET A 252 -16.02 16.31 4.00
C MET A 252 -17.21 15.92 3.09
N ALA A 253 -18.02 16.91 2.70
CA ALA A 253 -19.10 16.70 1.74
C ALA A 253 -18.54 16.39 0.33
N TRP A 254 -19.15 15.41 -0.36
CA TRP A 254 -18.74 14.95 -1.71
C TRP A 254 -17.30 14.42 -1.83
N ASP A 255 -16.82 13.77 -0.78
CA ASP A 255 -15.52 13.12 -0.75
C ASP A 255 -15.62 11.60 -0.96
N SER A 256 -14.55 11.00 -1.49
CA SER A 256 -14.44 9.59 -1.88
C SER A 256 -13.27 8.88 -1.20
N THR A 257 -12.89 9.33 0.00
CA THR A 257 -11.60 9.02 0.65
C THR A 257 -11.37 7.56 1.03
N GLY A 258 -12.42 6.79 1.37
CA GLY A 258 -12.29 5.40 1.82
C GLY A 258 -13.15 4.41 1.04
N GLN A 259 -13.34 4.63 -0.27
CA GLN A 259 -14.19 3.78 -1.12
C GLN A 259 -13.64 2.35 -1.28
N GLU A 260 -12.32 2.22 -1.30
CA GLU A 260 -11.60 0.95 -1.38
C GLU A 260 -11.94 0.05 -0.18
N GLU A 261 -11.91 0.63 1.02
CA GLU A 261 -12.19 -0.11 2.25
C GLU A 261 -13.67 -0.52 2.34
N VAL A 262 -14.57 0.42 2.00
CA VAL A 262 -16.01 0.16 2.00
C VAL A 262 -16.34 -0.99 1.05
N TYR A 263 -15.77 -0.99 -0.17
CA TYR A 263 -15.89 -2.10 -1.10
C TYR A 263 -15.36 -3.40 -0.48
N ALA A 264 -14.14 -3.40 0.07
CA ALA A 264 -13.46 -4.60 0.53
C ALA A 264 -14.22 -5.31 1.66
N TRP A 265 -14.70 -4.58 2.65
CA TRP A 265 -15.47 -5.15 3.75
C TRP A 265 -16.90 -5.52 3.36
N CYS A 266 -17.59 -4.70 2.55
CA CYS A 266 -18.92 -5.05 2.08
C CYS A 266 -18.87 -6.36 1.29
N LYS A 267 -17.88 -6.52 0.41
CA LYS A 267 -17.65 -7.75 -0.32
C LYS A 267 -17.34 -8.93 0.61
N ARG A 268 -16.40 -8.76 1.55
CA ARG A 268 -16.01 -9.80 2.52
C ARG A 268 -17.19 -10.31 3.36
N PHE A 269 -18.12 -9.44 3.73
CA PHE A 269 -19.28 -9.80 4.54
C PHE A 269 -20.55 -10.10 3.73
N GLY A 270 -20.45 -10.22 2.40
CA GLY A 270 -21.56 -10.62 1.53
C GLY A 270 -22.60 -9.54 1.27
N TYR A 271 -22.24 -8.27 1.45
CA TYR A 271 -23.06 -7.10 1.12
C TYR A 271 -22.76 -6.64 -0.31
N GLU A 272 -23.02 -7.53 -1.26
CA GLU A 272 -22.67 -7.38 -2.68
C GLU A 272 -23.32 -6.15 -3.32
N ASP A 273 -24.53 -5.76 -2.89
CA ASP A 273 -25.18 -4.54 -3.37
C ASP A 273 -24.36 -3.29 -3.03
N LYS A 274 -23.74 -3.24 -1.84
CA LYS A 274 -22.90 -2.12 -1.40
C LYS A 274 -21.51 -2.15 -2.02
N ALA A 275 -20.94 -3.34 -2.19
CA ALA A 275 -19.70 -3.51 -2.94
C ALA A 275 -19.89 -3.00 -4.38
N GLN A 276 -20.96 -3.42 -5.05
CA GLN A 276 -21.28 -3.00 -6.42
C GLN A 276 -21.55 -1.48 -6.53
N VAL A 277 -22.30 -0.90 -5.59
CA VAL A 277 -22.55 0.56 -5.59
C VAL A 277 -21.25 1.35 -5.42
N SER A 278 -20.34 0.88 -4.57
CA SER A 278 -19.01 1.51 -4.38
C SER A 278 -18.16 1.38 -5.66
N LEU A 279 -18.11 0.19 -6.26
CA LEU A 279 -17.40 -0.07 -7.52
C LEU A 279 -17.93 0.81 -8.67
N ASN A 280 -19.26 0.88 -8.83
CA ASN A 280 -19.91 1.71 -9.84
C ASN A 280 -19.62 3.19 -9.63
N SER A 281 -19.58 3.64 -8.37
CA SER A 281 -19.20 5.02 -8.05
C SER A 281 -17.78 5.31 -8.52
N ILE A 282 -16.82 4.43 -8.24
CA ILE A 282 -15.42 4.58 -8.70
C ILE A 282 -15.37 4.69 -10.23
N LEU A 283 -16.01 3.76 -10.93
CA LEU A 283 -16.04 3.73 -12.39
C LEU A 283 -16.67 4.99 -13.01
N ALA A 284 -17.59 5.65 -12.31
CA ALA A 284 -18.24 6.86 -12.79
C ALA A 284 -17.28 8.07 -12.89
N TYR A 285 -16.17 8.08 -12.14
CA TYR A 285 -15.23 9.21 -12.13
C TYR A 285 -13.77 8.84 -12.41
N MET A 286 -13.48 7.57 -12.64
CA MET A 286 -12.15 7.03 -12.96
C MET A 286 -12.18 6.43 -14.38
N PRO A 287 -11.74 7.16 -15.42
CA PRO A 287 -12.05 6.80 -16.80
C PRO A 287 -10.95 5.98 -17.50
N THR A 288 -11.29 5.30 -18.60
CA THR A 288 -10.31 4.77 -19.57
C THR A 288 -10.08 5.78 -20.70
N ILE A 289 -9.11 6.67 -20.54
CA ILE A 289 -8.73 7.64 -21.58
C ILE A 289 -7.31 7.30 -22.03
N PRO A 290 -6.99 7.19 -23.33
CA PRO A 290 -5.65 6.86 -23.83
C PRO A 290 -4.69 8.04 -23.70
N HIS A 291 -4.50 8.52 -22.46
CA HIS A 291 -3.63 9.60 -22.07
C HIS A 291 -3.06 9.26 -20.70
N TRP A 292 -1.74 9.39 -20.54
CA TRP A 292 -1.02 8.98 -19.33
C TRP A 292 -1.65 9.57 -18.07
N GLY A 293 -2.02 10.86 -18.08
CA GLY A 293 -2.57 11.58 -16.92
C GLY A 293 -4.08 11.43 -16.69
N TYR A 294 -4.80 10.73 -17.57
CA TYR A 294 -6.26 10.57 -17.45
C TYR A 294 -6.70 9.12 -17.36
N ASN A 295 -5.93 8.16 -17.89
CA ASN A 295 -6.25 6.73 -17.74
C ASN A 295 -6.21 6.33 -16.27
N GLY A 296 -7.32 5.83 -15.72
CA GLY A 296 -7.40 5.43 -14.31
C GLY A 296 -7.19 6.58 -13.32
N ASN A 297 -7.26 7.84 -13.75
CA ASN A 297 -7.09 8.99 -12.87
C ASN A 297 -8.42 9.32 -12.17
N ALA A 298 -8.48 9.03 -10.87
CA ALA A 298 -9.58 9.41 -10.00
C ALA A 298 -9.76 10.94 -9.99
N ARG A 299 -10.90 11.41 -10.48
CA ARG A 299 -11.24 12.84 -10.52
C ARG A 299 -11.36 13.44 -9.11
N ARG A 300 -10.35 14.20 -8.66
CA ARG A 300 -10.32 14.95 -7.38
C ARG A 300 -9.85 16.40 -7.58
N TYR A 301 -10.22 17.30 -6.66
CA TYR A 301 -10.14 18.76 -6.91
C TYR A 301 -9.56 19.65 -5.80
N TRP A 302 -9.61 19.28 -4.52
CA TRP A 302 -9.32 20.23 -3.44
C TRP A 302 -8.07 19.89 -2.63
N ASP A 303 -7.50 18.70 -2.79
CA ASP A 303 -6.48 18.18 -1.87
C ASP A 303 -5.15 18.97 -1.95
N PHE A 304 -4.89 19.73 -3.03
CA PHE A 304 -3.79 20.72 -3.07
C PHE A 304 -3.88 21.78 -1.96
N ILE A 305 -5.08 22.06 -1.42
CA ILE A 305 -5.23 22.96 -0.27
C ILE A 305 -4.61 22.35 0.99
N TYR A 306 -4.70 21.02 1.13
CA TYR A 306 -4.27 20.26 2.31
C TYR A 306 -2.83 19.77 2.20
N GLY A 307 -2.44 19.18 1.07
CA GLY A 307 -1.12 18.55 0.89
C GLY A 307 -0.20 19.22 -0.13
N GLY A 308 -0.72 20.10 -0.99
CA GLY A 308 0.05 20.73 -2.06
C GLY A 308 0.86 21.96 -1.63
N LYS A 309 1.96 22.22 -2.34
CA LYS A 309 2.68 23.49 -2.25
C LYS A 309 1.88 24.61 -2.90
N LEU A 310 1.41 24.40 -4.12
CA LEU A 310 0.57 25.36 -4.83
C LEU A 310 -0.89 25.11 -4.47
N SER A 311 -1.32 25.77 -3.40
CA SER A 311 -2.69 25.64 -2.88
C SER A 311 -3.74 26.31 -3.79
N ARG A 312 -4.63 25.49 -4.37
CA ARG A 312 -5.83 25.93 -5.14
C ARG A 312 -6.78 24.75 -5.39
N ILE A 313 -8.00 25.05 -5.81
CA ILE A 313 -8.95 24.04 -6.29
C ILE A 313 -8.68 23.77 -7.78
N GLU A 314 -8.25 22.56 -8.10
CA GLU A 314 -7.82 22.14 -9.43
C GLU A 314 -7.91 20.63 -9.58
N ARG A 315 -8.20 20.13 -10.79
CA ARG A 315 -8.15 18.68 -11.02
C ARG A 315 -6.72 18.18 -10.80
N GLN A 316 -6.58 17.23 -9.90
CA GLN A 316 -5.31 16.56 -9.62
C GLN A 316 -5.14 15.37 -10.57
N ILE A 317 -3.96 15.24 -11.17
CA ILE A 317 -3.62 14.06 -11.97
C ILE A 317 -2.78 13.12 -11.11
N HIS A 318 -3.27 11.87 -10.98
CA HIS A 318 -2.64 10.79 -10.22
C HIS A 318 -2.37 11.13 -8.74
N HIS A 319 -3.39 11.69 -8.09
CA HIS A 319 -3.51 11.79 -6.64
C HIS A 319 -3.94 10.45 -6.02
N TYR A 320 -3.94 10.32 -4.67
CA TYR A 320 -4.16 9.04 -3.97
C TYR A 320 -5.41 8.28 -4.36
N GLY A 321 -6.47 8.98 -4.75
CA GLY A 321 -7.70 8.32 -5.18
C GLY A 321 -7.46 7.35 -6.35
N SER A 322 -6.43 7.57 -7.18
CA SER A 322 -6.12 6.71 -8.33
C SER A 322 -5.56 5.36 -7.90
N GLY A 323 -4.57 5.36 -7.00
CA GLY A 323 -3.97 4.14 -6.46
C GLY A 323 -4.92 3.36 -5.56
N LEU A 324 -5.68 4.03 -4.68
CA LEU A 324 -6.62 3.38 -3.77
C LEU A 324 -7.78 2.75 -4.51
N ASN A 325 -8.42 3.49 -5.41
CA ASN A 325 -9.55 2.95 -6.18
C ASN A 325 -9.16 1.89 -7.20
N ALA A 326 -7.87 1.77 -7.54
CA ALA A 326 -7.41 0.64 -8.33
C ALA A 326 -7.58 -0.70 -7.58
N ILE A 327 -7.58 -0.71 -6.24
CA ILE A 327 -7.74 -1.91 -5.40
C ILE A 327 -9.06 -2.63 -5.69
N PRO A 328 -10.24 -1.99 -5.55
CA PRO A 328 -11.51 -2.64 -5.82
C PRO A 328 -11.66 -3.04 -7.30
N LEU A 329 -11.21 -2.20 -8.25
CA LEU A 329 -11.31 -2.51 -9.69
C LEU A 329 -10.51 -3.75 -10.09
N LEU A 330 -9.26 -3.85 -9.61
CA LEU A 330 -8.42 -5.00 -9.91
C LEU A 330 -8.84 -6.24 -9.12
N THR A 331 -9.40 -6.07 -7.92
CA THR A 331 -10.02 -7.16 -7.16
C THR A 331 -11.22 -7.73 -7.91
N GLU A 332 -12.12 -6.87 -8.38
CA GLU A 332 -13.27 -7.29 -9.17
C GLU A 332 -12.85 -7.98 -10.48
N TYR A 333 -11.86 -7.42 -11.19
CA TYR A 333 -11.33 -8.05 -12.40
C TYR A 333 -10.76 -9.46 -12.15
N ARG A 334 -10.09 -9.68 -11.01
CA ARG A 334 -9.57 -11.01 -10.66
C ARG A 334 -10.68 -12.02 -10.39
N GLU A 335 -11.89 -11.60 -10.06
CA GLU A 335 -13.06 -12.49 -9.97
C GLU A 335 -13.80 -12.64 -11.30
N HIS A 336 -13.71 -11.62 -12.15
CA HIS A 336 -14.38 -11.48 -13.44
C HIS A 336 -13.37 -11.19 -14.58
N PRO A 337 -12.49 -12.17 -14.92
CA PRO A 337 -11.36 -11.96 -15.83
C PRO A 337 -11.75 -11.66 -17.29
N ASP A 338 -13.02 -11.76 -17.64
CA ASP A 338 -13.58 -11.41 -18.94
C ASP A 338 -13.87 -9.91 -19.09
N ASP A 339 -13.93 -9.16 -17.98
CA ASP A 339 -14.14 -7.71 -17.99
C ASP A 339 -12.82 -6.94 -18.15
N LEU A 340 -12.35 -6.86 -19.40
CA LEU A 340 -11.13 -6.12 -19.72
C LEU A 340 -11.22 -4.61 -19.38
N TYR A 341 -12.43 -4.05 -19.23
CA TYR A 341 -12.59 -2.64 -18.87
C TYR A 341 -12.11 -2.38 -17.45
N LEU A 342 -12.49 -3.23 -16.49
CA LEU A 342 -11.99 -3.16 -15.11
C LEU A 342 -10.46 -3.20 -15.03
N LEU A 343 -9.83 -4.11 -15.79
CA LEU A 343 -8.37 -4.19 -15.85
C LEU A 343 -7.76 -2.89 -16.40
N ARG A 344 -8.30 -2.33 -17.49
CA ARG A 344 -7.77 -1.10 -18.10
C ARG A 344 -7.84 0.10 -17.16
N VAL A 345 -8.97 0.28 -16.47
CA VAL A 345 -9.15 1.38 -15.50
C VAL A 345 -8.24 1.17 -14.29
N GLY A 346 -8.33 -0.01 -13.64
CA GLY A 346 -7.61 -0.31 -12.42
C GLY A 346 -6.09 -0.30 -12.63
N TYR A 347 -5.60 -0.89 -13.73
CA TYR A 347 -4.17 -0.88 -14.03
C TYR A 347 -3.66 0.53 -14.35
N GLY A 348 -4.49 1.38 -14.98
CA GLY A 348 -4.20 2.79 -15.18
C GLY A 348 -3.98 3.54 -13.87
N GLY A 349 -4.87 3.34 -12.88
CA GLY A 349 -4.75 3.96 -11.56
C GLY A 349 -3.52 3.49 -10.79
N THR A 350 -3.23 2.18 -10.82
CA THR A 350 -2.01 1.61 -10.25
C THR A 350 -0.75 2.21 -10.86
N MET A 351 -0.67 2.31 -12.20
CA MET A 351 0.49 2.90 -12.88
C MET A 351 0.61 4.41 -12.68
N GLY A 352 -0.51 5.10 -12.43
CA GLY A 352 -0.55 6.53 -12.16
C GLY A 352 0.40 6.95 -11.03
N ALA A 353 0.43 6.19 -9.94
CA ALA A 353 1.32 6.47 -8.80
C ALA A 353 2.81 6.46 -9.16
N LEU A 354 3.24 5.71 -10.18
CA LEU A 354 4.64 5.73 -10.62
C LEU A 354 4.99 6.99 -11.40
N SER A 355 4.01 7.63 -12.06
CA SER A 355 4.27 8.84 -12.83
C SER A 355 4.67 10.04 -11.98
N ASN A 356 4.28 10.04 -10.70
CA ASN A 356 4.65 11.08 -9.73
C ASN A 356 6.11 10.99 -9.26
N ILE A 357 6.78 9.85 -9.49
CA ILE A 357 8.17 9.63 -9.09
C ILE A 357 9.08 10.19 -10.17
N HIS A 358 9.90 11.16 -9.79
CA HIS A 358 10.94 11.75 -10.62
C HIS A 358 12.13 10.79 -10.79
N GLU A 359 12.97 11.04 -11.78
CA GLU A 359 14.18 10.23 -12.04
C GLU A 359 15.18 10.24 -10.86
N ASP A 360 15.13 11.25 -9.99
CA ASP A 360 15.94 11.32 -8.78
C ASP A 360 15.27 10.70 -7.54
N GLY A 361 14.05 10.16 -7.70
CA GLY A 361 13.26 9.53 -6.65
C GLY A 361 12.32 10.47 -5.89
N PHE A 362 12.32 11.78 -6.15
CA PHE A 362 11.33 12.67 -5.56
C PHE A 362 9.92 12.27 -6.02
N ALA A 363 8.98 12.10 -5.10
CA ALA A 363 7.59 11.80 -5.45
C ALA A 363 6.64 12.93 -5.09
N SER A 364 6.08 13.56 -6.12
CA SER A 364 5.14 14.67 -6.00
C SER A 364 3.77 14.21 -5.51
N VAL A 365 3.07 15.06 -4.75
CA VAL A 365 1.70 14.76 -4.29
C VAL A 365 0.71 14.53 -5.44
N ALA A 366 0.82 15.29 -6.53
CA ALA A 366 0.03 15.14 -7.76
C ALA A 366 0.54 16.08 -8.88
N PHE A 367 0.04 15.92 -10.10
CA PHE A 367 0.28 16.85 -11.21
C PHE A 367 -0.83 17.90 -11.34
N HIS A 368 -0.44 19.17 -11.50
CA HIS A 368 -1.33 20.29 -11.76
C HIS A 368 -1.84 20.30 -13.20
N SER A 369 -3.15 20.13 -13.40
CA SER A 369 -3.76 19.97 -14.72
C SER A 369 -4.13 21.26 -15.46
N PHE A 370 -4.08 22.43 -14.82
CA PHE A 370 -4.40 23.69 -15.47
C PHE A 370 -3.40 23.99 -16.59
N PRO A 371 -3.88 24.40 -17.79
CA PRO A 371 -3.03 24.62 -18.95
C PRO A 371 -1.87 25.61 -18.74
N ASN A 372 -2.02 26.57 -17.83
CA ASN A 372 -1.00 27.56 -17.51
C ASN A 372 0.03 27.07 -16.47
N THR A 373 -0.14 25.89 -15.88
CA THR A 373 0.74 25.36 -14.83
C THR A 373 1.42 24.06 -15.25
N LEU A 374 0.67 23.05 -15.70
CA LEU A 374 1.16 21.77 -16.25
C LEU A 374 2.51 21.29 -15.69
N LYS A 375 2.57 21.10 -14.37
CA LYS A 375 3.77 20.63 -13.66
C LYS A 375 3.41 19.75 -12.47
N TRP A 376 4.36 18.93 -12.03
CA TRP A 376 4.31 18.27 -10.73
C TRP A 376 4.30 19.30 -9.60
N ASP A 377 3.49 19.08 -8.56
CA ASP A 377 3.51 19.93 -7.37
C ASP A 377 4.88 19.84 -6.68
N GLY A 378 5.30 20.96 -6.08
CA GLY A 378 6.63 21.07 -5.47
C GLY A 378 6.79 20.29 -4.17
N TYR A 379 5.71 19.93 -3.48
CA TYR A 379 5.75 19.10 -2.28
C TYR A 379 5.66 17.62 -2.62
N GLY A 380 6.46 16.84 -1.90
CA GLY A 380 6.45 15.39 -1.96
C GLY A 380 6.18 14.73 -0.61
N GLY A 381 5.93 13.43 -0.63
CA GLY A 381 5.47 12.70 0.55
C GLY A 381 3.96 12.74 0.69
N GLY A 382 3.39 13.79 1.30
CA GLY A 382 1.98 13.97 1.72
C GLY A 382 0.92 13.03 1.13
N ASP A 383 0.04 13.54 0.26
CA ASP A 383 -0.99 12.71 -0.36
C ASP A 383 -0.43 11.64 -1.31
N TYR A 384 0.88 11.65 -1.58
CA TYR A 384 1.52 10.61 -2.37
C TYR A 384 1.64 9.28 -1.63
N GLY A 385 1.81 9.29 -0.31
CA GLY A 385 1.94 8.05 0.48
C GLY A 385 0.76 7.10 0.31
N PRO A 386 -0.49 7.54 0.52
CA PRO A 386 -1.68 6.73 0.28
C PRO A 386 -1.83 6.29 -1.19
N ASN A 387 -1.41 7.13 -2.14
CA ASN A 387 -1.38 6.72 -3.55
C ASN A 387 -0.43 5.54 -3.77
N PHE A 388 0.76 5.62 -3.18
CA PHE A 388 1.77 4.59 -3.26
C PHE A 388 1.40 3.34 -2.47
N PHE A 389 0.65 3.47 -1.36
CA PHE A 389 0.02 2.34 -0.69
C PHE A 389 -0.87 1.56 -1.67
N GLY A 390 -1.79 2.24 -2.37
CA GLY A 390 -2.64 1.61 -3.38
C GLY A 390 -1.85 0.94 -4.52
N HIS A 391 -0.75 1.57 -4.96
CA HIS A 391 0.18 0.97 -5.91
C HIS A 391 0.82 -0.32 -5.38
N ALA A 392 1.38 -0.28 -4.16
CA ALA A 392 2.08 -1.39 -3.56
C ALA A 392 1.16 -2.60 -3.28
N GLN A 393 -0.11 -2.34 -2.95
CA GLN A 393 -1.13 -3.39 -2.79
C GLN A 393 -1.46 -4.10 -4.12
N ASN A 394 -1.49 -3.36 -5.23
CA ASN A 394 -2.02 -3.86 -6.50
C ASN A 394 -1.01 -4.20 -7.58
N THR A 395 0.23 -3.74 -7.46
CA THR A 395 1.24 -3.97 -8.49
C THR A 395 1.43 -5.47 -8.71
N ALA A 396 1.23 -5.85 -9.98
CA ALA A 396 1.22 -7.22 -10.45
C ALA A 396 1.33 -7.22 -11.98
N THR A 397 1.73 -8.37 -12.53
CA THR A 397 1.61 -8.65 -13.95
C THR A 397 0.32 -9.40 -14.24
N TYR A 398 -0.44 -9.00 -15.24
CA TYR A 398 -1.65 -9.70 -15.69
C TYR A 398 -1.42 -10.29 -17.07
N LEU A 399 -1.51 -11.62 -17.20
CA LEU A 399 -1.53 -12.33 -18.47
C LEU A 399 -2.97 -12.53 -18.91
N VAL A 400 -3.32 -12.02 -20.10
CA VAL A 400 -4.69 -12.01 -20.61
C VAL A 400 -4.72 -12.46 -22.07
N GLU A 401 -5.84 -13.07 -22.49
CA GLU A 401 -6.12 -13.32 -23.90
C GLU A 401 -7.28 -12.41 -24.31
N THR A 402 -7.00 -11.48 -25.23
CA THR A 402 -7.96 -10.50 -25.71
C THR A 402 -8.48 -10.89 -27.09
N LYS A 403 -9.73 -10.55 -27.38
CA LYS A 403 -10.34 -10.80 -28.69
C LYS A 403 -9.58 -10.11 -29.84
N ASP A 404 -9.13 -8.88 -29.61
CA ASP A 404 -8.59 -8.02 -30.68
C ASP A 404 -7.08 -8.17 -30.87
N PHE A 405 -6.33 -8.50 -29.81
CA PHE A 405 -4.86 -8.52 -29.83
C PHE A 405 -4.27 -9.88 -29.41
N GLY A 406 -5.10 -10.89 -29.18
CA GLY A 406 -4.68 -12.19 -28.69
C GLY A 406 -4.04 -12.09 -27.29
N TRP A 407 -2.98 -12.86 -27.06
CA TRP A 407 -2.24 -12.85 -25.79
C TRP A 407 -1.53 -11.52 -25.55
N GLN A 408 -1.85 -10.89 -24.43
CA GLN A 408 -1.32 -9.61 -23.99
C GLN A 408 -0.90 -9.70 -22.53
N ALA A 409 -0.06 -8.77 -22.10
CA ALA A 409 0.31 -8.61 -20.70
C ALA A 409 0.19 -7.15 -20.27
N PHE A 410 -0.32 -6.94 -19.05
CA PHE A 410 -0.21 -5.66 -18.34
C PHE A 410 0.91 -5.82 -17.32
N GLY A 411 1.95 -4.99 -17.40
CA GLY A 411 3.10 -5.06 -16.50
C GLY A 411 4.13 -6.14 -16.85
N GLY A 412 4.16 -6.64 -18.08
CA GLY A 412 5.11 -7.67 -18.47
C GLY A 412 5.21 -7.85 -19.98
N ASP A 413 6.21 -8.63 -20.40
CA ASP A 413 6.40 -9.00 -21.80
C ASP A 413 5.86 -10.41 -22.03
N VAL A 414 5.05 -10.59 -23.08
CA VAL A 414 4.46 -11.89 -23.44
C VAL A 414 5.16 -12.51 -24.63
N SER A 415 5.40 -13.81 -24.56
CA SER A 415 5.95 -14.61 -25.66
C SER A 415 5.26 -15.98 -25.71
N ARG A 416 5.28 -16.61 -26.89
CA ARG A 416 4.66 -17.92 -27.10
C ARG A 416 5.65 -18.91 -27.70
N THR A 417 5.72 -20.10 -27.10
CA THR A 417 6.51 -21.24 -27.60
C THR A 417 5.62 -22.49 -27.58
N GLY A 418 5.14 -22.90 -28.76
CA GLY A 418 4.19 -24.02 -28.86
C GLY A 418 2.86 -23.73 -28.15
N SER A 419 2.52 -24.57 -27.15
CA SER A 419 1.34 -24.39 -26.28
C SER A 419 1.59 -23.50 -25.07
N TRP A 420 2.84 -23.11 -24.80
CA TRP A 420 3.19 -22.31 -23.63
C TRP A 420 3.15 -20.82 -23.96
N ILE A 421 2.39 -20.08 -23.16
CA ILE A 421 2.37 -18.61 -23.12
C ILE A 421 3.19 -18.17 -21.92
N LYS A 422 4.35 -17.59 -22.16
CA LYS A 422 5.26 -17.11 -21.12
C LYS A 422 5.07 -15.60 -20.95
N VAL A 423 4.98 -15.16 -19.71
CA VAL A 423 5.04 -13.75 -19.33
C VAL A 423 6.27 -13.49 -18.46
N GLU A 424 6.99 -12.41 -18.76
CA GLU A 424 8.10 -11.90 -17.97
C GLU A 424 7.66 -10.62 -17.23
N PRO A 425 7.49 -10.68 -15.90
CA PRO A 425 7.09 -9.51 -15.12
C PRO A 425 8.06 -8.33 -15.26
N LYS A 426 7.52 -7.15 -15.57
CA LYS A 426 8.20 -5.85 -15.64
C LYS A 426 7.56 -4.80 -14.73
N ASP A 427 6.58 -5.20 -13.91
CA ASP A 427 6.00 -4.37 -12.85
C ASP A 427 7.03 -4.02 -11.77
N SER A 428 6.63 -3.16 -10.82
CA SER A 428 7.54 -2.60 -9.82
C SER A 428 8.12 -3.63 -8.85
N PHE A 429 7.38 -4.70 -8.51
CA PHE A 429 7.82 -5.68 -7.49
C PHE A 429 8.16 -7.05 -8.06
N ARG A 430 7.59 -7.44 -9.21
CA ARG A 430 7.70 -8.79 -9.80
C ARG A 430 7.28 -9.90 -8.84
N LYS A 431 6.42 -9.57 -7.86
CA LYS A 431 5.99 -10.48 -6.80
C LYS A 431 4.63 -11.12 -7.07
N ARG A 432 3.87 -10.61 -8.04
CA ARG A 432 2.50 -11.04 -8.28
C ARG A 432 2.21 -11.23 -9.76
N VAL A 433 1.61 -12.36 -10.11
CA VAL A 433 1.18 -12.66 -11.49
C VAL A 433 -0.23 -13.22 -11.48
N TYR A 434 -1.13 -12.60 -12.23
CA TYR A 434 -2.48 -13.10 -12.48
C TYR A 434 -2.59 -13.70 -13.88
N ILE A 435 -3.12 -14.91 -13.98
CA ILE A 435 -3.31 -15.63 -15.25
C ILE A 435 -4.81 -15.72 -15.49
N ALA A 436 -5.34 -14.77 -16.27
CA ALA A 436 -6.78 -14.58 -16.42
C ALA A 436 -7.53 -15.83 -16.94
N PRO A 437 -7.03 -16.58 -17.95
CA PRO A 437 -7.69 -17.81 -18.42
C PRO A 437 -7.69 -18.96 -17.42
N ALA A 438 -6.89 -18.88 -16.36
CA ALA A 438 -6.83 -19.86 -15.28
C ALA A 438 -7.53 -19.37 -14.00
N GLY A 439 -7.89 -18.08 -13.92
CA GLY A 439 -8.33 -17.47 -12.66
C GLY A 439 -7.27 -17.49 -11.55
N ALA A 440 -6.00 -17.77 -11.88
CA ALA A 440 -4.96 -18.06 -10.90
C ALA A 440 -4.16 -16.79 -10.57
N TYR A 441 -4.12 -16.44 -9.29
CA TYR A 441 -3.32 -15.36 -8.73
C TYR A 441 -2.15 -15.94 -7.92
N LEU A 442 -0.94 -15.73 -8.41
CA LEU A 442 0.30 -16.18 -7.78
C LEU A 442 0.96 -15.01 -7.08
N THR A 443 1.23 -15.14 -5.78
CA THR A 443 1.85 -14.09 -4.97
C THR A 443 3.08 -14.63 -4.24
N LEU A 444 4.20 -13.91 -4.31
CA LEU A 444 5.41 -14.18 -3.54
C LEU A 444 5.50 -13.24 -2.35
N ASP A 445 5.35 -13.78 -1.14
CA ASP A 445 5.61 -13.02 0.09
C ASP A 445 7.09 -12.73 0.29
N ALA A 446 7.93 -13.63 -0.24
CA ALA A 446 9.39 -13.51 -0.34
C ALA A 446 9.86 -14.06 -1.69
N GLY A 447 10.92 -13.48 -2.24
CA GLY A 447 11.43 -13.77 -3.58
C GLY A 447 10.75 -12.96 -4.68
N MET A 448 11.13 -13.22 -5.93
CA MET A 448 10.59 -12.56 -7.13
C MET A 448 10.40 -13.58 -8.26
N PHE A 449 9.45 -13.32 -9.15
CA PHE A 449 9.28 -14.07 -10.39
C PHE A 449 10.26 -13.59 -11.45
N GLU A 450 10.95 -14.55 -12.08
CA GLU A 450 11.65 -14.33 -13.34
C GLU A 450 10.68 -14.42 -14.52
N SER A 451 9.85 -15.45 -14.53
CA SER A 451 8.79 -15.61 -15.52
C SER A 451 7.72 -16.57 -15.04
N VAL A 452 6.54 -16.49 -15.63
CA VAL A 452 5.46 -17.46 -15.44
C VAL A 452 4.95 -17.90 -16.80
N ALA A 453 4.79 -19.20 -17.01
CA ALA A 453 4.28 -19.74 -18.26
C ALA A 453 3.00 -20.55 -18.04
N TYR A 454 2.03 -20.39 -18.94
CA TYR A 454 0.75 -21.09 -18.92
C TYR A 454 0.62 -21.97 -20.17
N ASP A 455 0.36 -23.26 -20.01
CA ASP A 455 0.10 -24.17 -21.12
C ASP A 455 -1.39 -24.17 -21.47
N VAL A 456 -1.72 -23.74 -22.68
CA VAL A 456 -3.14 -23.60 -23.10
C VAL A 456 -3.85 -24.95 -23.28
N LYS A 457 -3.12 -26.06 -23.46
CA LYS A 457 -3.66 -27.41 -23.65
C LYS A 457 -3.86 -28.13 -22.32
N THR A 458 -2.82 -28.20 -21.50
CA THR A 458 -2.85 -28.94 -20.22
C THR A 458 -3.35 -28.08 -19.07
N LYS A 459 -3.43 -26.76 -19.25
CA LYS A 459 -3.75 -25.77 -18.22
C LYS A 459 -2.72 -25.69 -17.11
N ALA A 460 -1.55 -26.31 -17.28
CA ALA A 460 -0.44 -26.25 -16.35
C ALA A 460 0.15 -24.83 -16.26
N ILE A 461 0.62 -24.46 -15.07
CA ILE A 461 1.34 -23.21 -14.85
C ILE A 461 2.75 -23.53 -14.38
N ARG A 462 3.74 -22.84 -14.94
CA ARG A 462 5.15 -22.99 -14.61
C ARG A 462 5.70 -21.66 -14.11
N ALA A 463 5.92 -21.56 -12.81
CA ALA A 463 6.52 -20.39 -12.18
C ALA A 463 8.03 -20.56 -12.10
N THR A 464 8.77 -19.61 -12.66
CA THR A 464 10.23 -19.53 -12.59
C THR A 464 10.60 -18.38 -11.68
N LEU A 465 11.32 -18.68 -10.59
CA LEU A 465 11.71 -17.74 -9.56
C LEU A 465 13.13 -17.23 -9.80
N ALA A 466 13.36 -15.97 -9.49
CA ALA A 466 14.69 -15.35 -9.48
C ALA A 466 15.60 -16.05 -8.45
N THR A 467 16.92 -15.95 -8.66
CA THR A 467 17.92 -16.45 -7.70
C THR A 467 17.84 -15.68 -6.38
N LYS A 468 18.36 -16.25 -5.29
CA LYS A 468 18.29 -15.58 -3.98
C LYS A 468 19.07 -14.26 -3.95
N GLY A 469 20.20 -14.16 -4.67
CA GLY A 469 21.09 -12.99 -4.60
C GLY A 469 21.46 -12.65 -3.14
N SER A 470 21.32 -11.39 -2.76
CA SER A 470 21.39 -10.91 -1.37
C SER A 470 20.05 -10.93 -0.63
N GLY A 471 18.99 -11.43 -1.28
CA GLY A 471 17.63 -11.53 -0.75
C GLY A 471 17.39 -12.79 0.09
N PRO A 472 16.12 -13.18 0.29
CA PRO A 472 15.76 -14.28 1.18
C PRO A 472 16.23 -15.64 0.62
N THR A 473 16.61 -16.56 1.50
CA THR A 473 17.01 -17.93 1.11
C THR A 473 15.86 -18.75 0.54
N ASN A 474 14.63 -18.46 0.93
CA ASN A 474 13.43 -19.14 0.44
C ASN A 474 12.45 -18.12 -0.14
N ALA A 475 11.84 -18.47 -1.25
CA ALA A 475 10.62 -17.85 -1.71
C ALA A 475 9.43 -18.41 -0.94
N ARG A 476 8.37 -17.61 -0.84
CA ARG A 476 7.11 -18.01 -0.20
C ARG A 476 5.95 -17.76 -1.14
N LEU A 477 5.49 -18.81 -1.81
CA LEU A 477 4.50 -18.76 -2.88
C LEU A 477 3.09 -19.03 -2.35
N ARG A 478 2.20 -18.06 -2.49
CA ARG A 478 0.76 -18.21 -2.34
C ARG A 478 0.11 -18.42 -3.71
N ILE A 479 -0.91 -19.26 -3.72
CA ILE A 479 -1.66 -19.63 -4.91
C ILE A 479 -3.13 -19.49 -4.57
N GLU A 480 -3.82 -18.62 -5.28
CA GLU A 480 -5.25 -18.39 -5.10
C GLU A 480 -5.94 -18.54 -6.46
N THR A 481 -7.12 -19.17 -6.48
CA THR A 481 -8.01 -19.09 -7.64
C THR A 481 -9.11 -18.10 -7.28
N THR A 482 -9.11 -16.94 -7.92
CA THR A 482 -10.01 -15.83 -7.61
C THR A 482 -11.25 -15.81 -8.51
N ALA A 483 -11.13 -16.28 -9.75
CA ALA A 483 -12.26 -16.32 -10.68
C ALA A 483 -13.27 -17.42 -10.31
N LYS A 484 -14.56 -17.04 -10.25
CA LYS A 484 -15.64 -17.96 -9.88
C LYS A 484 -15.74 -19.10 -10.90
N GLY A 485 -15.84 -20.34 -10.41
CA GLY A 485 -16.01 -21.54 -11.25
C GLY A 485 -14.73 -22.08 -11.92
N MET A 486 -13.56 -21.48 -11.65
CA MET A 486 -12.27 -21.99 -12.13
C MET A 486 -11.66 -23.00 -11.16
N ALA A 487 -10.83 -23.90 -11.68
CA ALA A 487 -10.14 -24.92 -10.89
C ALA A 487 -9.12 -24.30 -9.92
N ALA A 488 -9.02 -24.84 -8.71
CA ALA A 488 -7.92 -24.55 -7.80
C ALA A 488 -6.59 -25.03 -8.40
N TYR A 489 -5.49 -24.35 -8.08
CA TYR A 489 -4.15 -24.77 -8.49
C TYR A 489 -3.31 -25.22 -7.29
N ALA A 490 -2.51 -26.26 -7.47
CA ALA A 490 -1.55 -26.70 -6.47
C ALA A 490 -0.24 -27.21 -7.13
N PRO A 491 0.89 -27.22 -6.40
CA PRO A 491 2.13 -27.79 -6.89
C PRO A 491 1.98 -29.28 -7.28
N PHE A 492 2.55 -29.67 -8.42
CA PHE A 492 2.46 -31.04 -8.93
C PHE A 492 3.50 -31.99 -8.31
N GLY A 493 3.04 -32.98 -7.55
CA GLY A 493 3.83 -34.13 -7.04
C GLY A 493 4.90 -33.79 -5.97
N PRO A 494 5.67 -34.79 -5.49
CA PRO A 494 6.85 -34.54 -4.66
C PRO A 494 7.96 -33.92 -5.53
N ARG A 495 8.13 -32.59 -5.40
CA ARG A 495 9.21 -31.71 -5.89
C ARG A 495 9.98 -32.19 -7.15
N LYS A 496 9.62 -31.64 -8.31
CA LYS A 496 10.60 -31.46 -9.40
C LYS A 496 10.97 -29.98 -9.50
N LEU A 497 11.84 -29.53 -8.60
CA LEU A 497 12.55 -28.26 -8.78
C LEU A 497 13.60 -28.51 -9.86
N VAL A 498 13.42 -27.90 -11.03
CA VAL A 498 14.41 -27.97 -12.11
C VAL A 498 15.25 -26.71 -12.03
N ASN A 499 16.49 -26.84 -11.57
CA ASN A 499 17.48 -25.78 -11.69
C ASN A 499 18.23 -25.95 -13.03
N THR A 500 18.20 -24.92 -13.87
CA THR A 500 18.67 -25.01 -15.27
C THR A 500 20.19 -24.81 -15.45
N SER A 501 21.00 -25.06 -14.41
CA SER A 501 22.46 -25.23 -14.56
C SER A 501 23.03 -26.37 -13.72
N PHE A 502 22.30 -26.91 -12.74
CA PHE A 502 22.62 -28.13 -12.01
C PHE A 502 21.33 -28.84 -11.63
N THR A 503 21.14 -30.09 -12.04
CA THR A 503 19.99 -30.91 -11.65
C THR A 503 20.13 -31.34 -10.19
N VAL A 504 20.01 -30.42 -9.23
CA VAL A 504 19.74 -30.79 -7.85
C VAL A 504 18.22 -30.90 -7.75
N GLY A 505 17.71 -32.11 -7.98
CA GLY A 505 16.37 -32.46 -7.58
C GLY A 505 16.29 -32.31 -6.07
N LEU A 506 15.74 -31.20 -5.59
CA LEU A 506 15.40 -31.07 -4.18
C LEU A 506 14.26 -32.05 -3.91
N GLU A 507 14.57 -33.28 -3.49
CA GLU A 507 13.55 -34.28 -3.12
C GLU A 507 12.89 -33.89 -1.78
N GLY A 508 11.56 -33.98 -1.72
CA GLY A 508 10.71 -33.77 -0.53
C GLY A 508 9.39 -33.07 -0.87
N ALA A 509 8.56 -32.70 0.10
CA ALA A 509 7.31 -31.96 -0.13
C ALA A 509 7.49 -30.46 0.17
N LEU A 510 6.91 -29.55 -0.61
CA LEU A 510 6.92 -28.11 -0.25
C LEU A 510 6.18 -27.94 1.09
N THR A 511 6.75 -27.17 2.02
CA THR A 511 6.12 -26.94 3.32
C THR A 511 5.17 -25.75 3.22
N LEU A 512 3.94 -25.93 3.71
CA LEU A 512 2.95 -24.86 3.80
C LEU A 512 3.06 -24.21 5.18
N ASP A 513 3.35 -22.91 5.21
CA ASP A 513 3.48 -22.11 6.43
C ASP A 513 2.71 -20.81 6.24
N ALA A 514 1.81 -20.49 7.18
CA ALA A 514 0.94 -19.31 7.13
C ALA A 514 0.24 -19.08 5.77
N GLY A 515 -0.14 -20.18 5.08
CA GLY A 515 -0.82 -20.15 3.78
C GLY A 515 0.09 -19.94 2.56
N ALA A 516 1.42 -20.02 2.71
CA ALA A 516 2.38 -19.92 1.60
C ALA A 516 3.30 -21.14 1.55
N TYR A 517 3.58 -21.64 0.35
CA TYR A 517 4.54 -22.72 0.12
C TYR A 517 5.97 -22.17 0.21
N THR A 518 6.80 -22.78 1.05
CA THR A 518 8.23 -22.45 1.15
C THR A 518 8.98 -23.15 0.03
N VAL A 519 9.66 -22.36 -0.80
CA VAL A 519 10.42 -22.84 -1.95
C VAL A 519 11.86 -22.39 -1.81
N PRO A 520 12.83 -23.31 -1.66
CA PRO A 520 14.24 -22.95 -1.60
C PRO A 520 14.68 -22.25 -2.89
N LEU A 521 15.35 -21.10 -2.74
CA LEU A 521 15.91 -20.37 -3.87
C LEU A 521 17.36 -20.82 -4.13
N SER A 522 17.71 -20.93 -5.41
CA SER A 522 19.07 -21.28 -5.83
C SER A 522 20.03 -20.10 -5.75
N ASP A 523 21.31 -20.42 -5.50
CA ASP A 523 22.45 -19.50 -5.54
C ASP A 523 22.83 -19.15 -6.98
N SER A 524 22.65 -20.10 -7.90
CA SER A 524 22.89 -19.92 -9.33
C SER A 524 21.86 -20.69 -10.16
N GLY A 525 21.40 -20.09 -11.27
CA GLY A 525 20.28 -20.63 -12.06
C GLY A 525 18.91 -20.43 -11.41
N TYR A 526 17.85 -20.62 -12.18
CA TYR A 526 16.49 -20.34 -11.71
C TYR A 526 15.86 -21.53 -11.00
N THR A 527 14.95 -21.25 -10.07
CA THR A 527 14.12 -22.30 -9.43
C THR A 527 12.77 -22.34 -10.12
N GLN A 528 12.34 -23.52 -10.57
CA GLN A 528 11.07 -23.67 -11.29
C GLN A 528 10.09 -24.57 -10.55
N ILE A 529 8.83 -24.15 -10.51
CA ILE A 529 7.71 -24.86 -9.88
C ILE A 529 6.62 -25.08 -10.93
N GLU A 530 6.12 -26.30 -11.05
CA GLU A 530 4.97 -26.63 -11.89
C GLU A 530 3.72 -26.79 -11.03
N LEU A 531 2.65 -26.10 -11.42
CA LEU A 531 1.34 -26.09 -10.78
C LEU A 531 0.32 -26.70 -11.74
N MET A 532 -0.56 -27.54 -11.21
CA MET A 532 -1.60 -28.21 -11.98
C MET A 532 -2.99 -27.86 -11.46
N PRO A 533 -3.99 -27.74 -12.35
CA PRO A 533 -5.37 -27.60 -11.93
C PRO A 533 -5.80 -28.85 -11.15
N GLN A 534 -6.45 -28.63 -10.01
CA GLN A 534 -7.02 -29.68 -9.19
C GLN A 534 -8.35 -30.14 -9.79
N LYS A 535 -8.65 -31.43 -9.68
CA LYS A 535 -9.87 -32.05 -10.21
C LYS A 535 -11.09 -31.76 -9.37
#